data_AF-A0A920BEV1-F1
#
_entry.id   AF-A0A920BEV1-F1
#
_cell.length_a   1.000
_cell.length_b   1.000
_cell.length_c   1.000
_cell.angle_alpha   90.00
_cell.angle_beta   90.00
_cell.angle_gamma   90.00
#
_symmetry.space_group_name_H-M   'P 1'
#
loop_
_entity.id
_entity.type
_entity.pdbx_description
1 polymer ?
#
loop_
_entity_poly.entity_id
_entity_poly.type
_entity_poly.pdbx_seq_one_letter_code
_entity_poly.pdbx_strand_id
1 'polypeptide(L)'
;MAEETQNADLQAAESKAEGMAALGALSGDAPAEARPQVPAEPKIDNLGRSYATGRRKDAAARVWVKRGTGQVTINGKNVSEYFARPVLQMMLAQPFEATERLGEFDVIATVRGGGLSGQAGAVRHGISRALTLFEPGLRPGKNQAAF
;
A
#
# COMPACT_ATOMS: atom_id res chain seq x y z
N MET A 1 -50.87 25.65 47.53
CA MET A 1 -51.17 24.20 47.41
C MET A 1 -51.74 24.00 46.01
N ALA A 2 -51.09 23.41 45.02
CA ALA A 2 -49.85 22.64 44.99
C ALA A 2 -49.28 22.73 43.55
N GLU A 3 -48.02 23.14 43.42
CA GLU A 3 -47.20 23.01 42.21
C GLU A 3 -45.88 22.43 42.71
N GLU A 4 -45.58 21.15 42.46
CA GLU A 4 -44.21 20.57 42.46
C GLU A 4 -44.25 19.03 42.42
N THR A 5 -44.70 18.39 41.32
CA THR A 5 -44.41 16.95 41.15
C THR A 5 -44.40 16.42 39.71
N GLN A 6 -44.09 17.23 38.70
CA GLN A 6 -44.01 16.72 37.31
C GLN A 6 -42.73 17.04 36.53
N ASN A 7 -41.70 17.64 37.13
CA ASN A 7 -40.48 18.00 36.39
C ASN A 7 -39.22 17.16 36.72
N ALA A 8 -39.33 16.10 37.54
CA ALA A 8 -38.16 15.35 38.00
C ALA A 8 -37.74 14.16 37.10
N ASP A 9 -38.62 13.65 36.24
CA ASP A 9 -38.34 12.42 35.46
C ASP A 9 -37.74 12.71 34.07
N LEU A 10 -37.98 13.90 33.52
CA LEU A 10 -37.44 14.30 32.21
C LEU A 10 -35.95 14.68 32.25
N GLN A 11 -35.40 15.02 33.41
CA GLN A 11 -33.98 15.41 33.53
C GLN A 11 -33.00 14.22 33.60
N ALA A 12 -33.48 13.00 33.84
CA ALA A 12 -32.63 11.81 33.94
C ALA A 12 -32.26 11.21 32.57
N ALA A 13 -33.02 11.53 31.51
CA ALA A 13 -32.75 11.03 30.15
C ALA A 13 -31.70 11.88 29.40
N GLU A 14 -31.60 13.18 29.69
CA GLU A 14 -30.66 14.09 29.03
C GLU A 14 -29.22 13.93 29.55
N SER A 15 -29.06 13.64 30.84
CA SER A 15 -27.72 13.53 31.48
C SER A 15 -26.91 12.30 31.03
N LYS A 16 -27.56 11.27 30.46
CA LYS A 16 -26.86 10.07 29.95
C LYS A 16 -26.34 10.25 28.52
N ALA A 17 -26.87 11.22 27.76
CA ALA A 17 -26.40 11.54 26.42
C ALA A 17 -25.09 12.37 26.44
N GLU A 18 -24.91 13.22 27.46
CA GLU A 18 -23.74 14.08 27.59
C GLU A 18 -22.46 13.33 28.00
N GLY A 19 -22.59 12.21 28.71
CA GLY A 19 -21.43 11.41 29.15
C GLY A 19 -20.72 10.63 28.04
N MET A 20 -21.40 10.34 26.93
CA MET A 20 -20.82 9.61 25.78
C MET A 20 -20.26 10.55 24.72
N ALA A 21 -20.70 11.81 24.70
CA ALA A 21 -20.18 12.86 23.83
C ALA A 21 -18.75 13.30 24.21
N ALA A 22 -18.35 13.14 25.48
CA ALA A 22 -17.05 13.57 25.98
C ALA A 22 -15.85 12.69 25.57
N LEU A 23 -16.07 11.47 25.06
CA LEU A 23 -15.00 10.61 24.51
C LEU A 23 -14.73 10.80 23.01
N GLY A 24 -15.57 11.58 22.31
CA GLY A 24 -15.36 11.91 20.89
C GLY A 24 -14.28 12.98 20.66
N ALA A 25 -13.85 13.69 21.71
CA ALA A 25 -12.97 14.85 21.61
C ALA A 25 -11.46 14.53 21.73
N LEU A 26 -11.07 13.25 21.65
CA LEU A 26 -9.67 12.81 21.67
C LEU A 26 -9.13 12.45 20.26
N SER A 27 -9.98 12.47 19.23
CA SER A 27 -9.53 12.43 17.84
C SER A 27 -9.09 13.83 17.44
N GLY A 28 -7.89 14.20 17.89
CA GLY A 28 -7.13 15.30 17.32
C GLY A 28 -6.81 14.99 15.86
N ASP A 29 -7.77 15.22 14.98
CA ASP A 29 -7.53 15.39 13.55
C ASP A 29 -6.89 16.78 13.38
N ALA A 30 -5.61 16.85 13.74
CA ALA A 30 -4.77 17.94 13.30
C ALA A 30 -4.66 17.81 11.78
N PRO A 31 -5.06 18.81 10.98
CA PRO A 31 -4.79 18.82 9.56
C PRO A 31 -3.27 18.86 9.41
N ALA A 32 -2.67 17.70 9.13
CA ALA A 32 -1.26 17.58 8.85
C ALA A 32 -0.98 18.44 7.62
N GLU A 33 -0.39 19.60 7.87
CA GLU A 33 -0.01 20.59 6.88
C GLU A 33 0.63 19.89 5.68
N ALA A 34 -0.05 20.04 4.54
CA ALA A 34 0.41 19.59 3.25
C ALA A 34 1.75 20.28 2.96
N ARG A 35 2.85 19.63 3.36
CA ARG A 35 4.18 19.96 2.87
C ARG A 35 4.08 20.01 1.35
N PRO A 36 4.63 21.04 0.68
CA PRO A 36 4.58 21.13 -0.78
C PRO A 36 5.09 19.80 -1.33
N GLN A 37 4.18 19.04 -1.92
CA GLN A 37 4.47 17.77 -2.53
C GLN A 37 5.23 18.11 -3.80
N VAL A 38 6.55 18.29 -3.67
CA VAL A 38 7.44 18.42 -4.81
C VAL A 38 7.12 17.23 -5.70
N PRO A 39 6.56 17.43 -6.92
CA PRO A 39 6.14 16.33 -7.76
C PRO A 39 7.34 15.43 -7.91
N ALA A 40 7.24 14.20 -7.39
CA ALA A 40 8.33 13.25 -7.45
C ALA A 40 8.59 13.01 -8.93
N GLU A 41 9.64 13.63 -9.46
CA GLU A 41 10.00 13.46 -10.86
C GLU A 41 10.13 11.96 -11.12
N PRO A 42 9.50 11.47 -12.20
CA PRO A 42 9.58 10.07 -12.53
C PRO A 42 11.05 9.77 -12.81
N LYS A 43 11.69 9.03 -11.89
CA LYS A 43 13.07 8.59 -12.06
C LYS A 43 13.07 7.42 -13.03
N ILE A 44 12.88 7.76 -14.29
CA ILE A 44 12.87 6.88 -15.44
C ILE A 44 14.22 7.08 -16.14
N ASP A 45 14.96 5.99 -16.31
CA ASP A 45 16.20 6.03 -17.09
C ASP A 45 15.89 6.35 -18.56
N ASN A 46 16.89 6.76 -19.34
CA ASN A 46 16.76 7.03 -20.78
C ASN A 46 16.12 5.88 -21.61
N LEU A 47 16.04 4.66 -21.05
CA LEU A 47 15.43 3.47 -21.66
C LEU A 47 13.97 3.23 -21.21
N GLY A 48 13.32 4.17 -20.51
CA GLY A 48 11.94 3.98 -20.07
C GLY A 48 11.80 2.93 -18.95
N ARG A 49 12.86 2.70 -18.17
CA ARG A 49 12.89 1.70 -17.10
C ARG A 49 12.86 2.38 -15.74
N SER A 50 12.12 1.79 -14.80
CA SER A 50 12.13 2.21 -13.40
C SER A 50 12.88 1.20 -12.55
N TYR A 51 13.77 1.72 -11.73
CA TYR A 51 14.53 0.95 -10.77
C TYR A 51 13.91 1.08 -9.38
N ALA A 52 13.67 -0.06 -8.74
CA ALA A 52 13.27 -0.10 -7.34
C ALA A 52 13.94 -1.23 -6.59
N THR A 53 13.99 -1.07 -5.27
CA THR A 53 14.43 -2.10 -4.36
C THR A 53 13.33 -2.44 -3.37
N GLY A 54 13.02 -3.72 -3.25
CA GLY A 54 12.14 -4.26 -2.23
C GLY A 54 12.93 -5.05 -1.19
N ARG A 55 12.55 -4.93 0.08
CA ARG A 55 13.15 -5.70 1.18
C ARG A 55 12.05 -6.22 2.07
N ARG A 56 12.13 -7.48 2.48
CA ARG A 56 11.21 -8.09 3.44
C ARG A 56 11.96 -9.12 4.27
N LYS A 57 11.90 -8.98 5.60
CA LYS A 57 12.72 -9.79 6.53
C LYS A 57 14.20 -9.74 6.10
N ASP A 58 14.81 -10.90 5.89
CA ASP A 58 16.20 -11.06 5.45
C ASP A 58 16.39 -11.13 3.92
N ALA A 59 15.31 -10.97 3.15
CA ALA A 59 15.35 -11.01 1.68
C ALA A 59 15.40 -9.60 1.08
N ALA A 60 16.24 -9.41 0.07
CA ALA A 60 16.36 -8.20 -0.72
C ALA A 60 16.15 -8.50 -2.21
N ALA A 61 15.36 -7.64 -2.86
CA ALA A 61 15.00 -7.73 -4.28
C ALA A 61 15.37 -6.42 -4.99
N ARG A 62 16.12 -6.53 -6.08
CA ARG A 62 16.37 -5.43 -7.03
C ARG A 62 15.45 -5.67 -8.22
N VAL A 63 14.59 -4.72 -8.53
CA VAL A 63 13.54 -4.84 -9.53
C VAL A 63 13.71 -3.75 -10.57
N TRP A 64 13.64 -4.17 -11.83
CA TRP A 64 13.60 -3.30 -12.99
C TRP A 64 12.26 -3.50 -13.67
N VAL A 65 11.52 -2.42 -13.87
CA VAL A 65 10.23 -2.44 -14.56
C VAL A 65 10.35 -1.67 -15.86
N LYS A 66 9.79 -2.21 -16.92
CA LYS A 66 9.72 -1.60 -18.25
C LYS A 66 8.31 -1.80 -18.80
N ARG A 67 7.78 -0.87 -19.58
CA ARG A 67 6.56 -1.12 -20.38
C ARG A 67 6.82 -2.23 -21.41
N GLY A 68 5.90 -3.19 -21.52
CA GLY A 68 6.06 -4.37 -22.36
C GLY A 68 4.87 -5.34 -22.31
N THR A 69 5.17 -6.64 -22.32
CA THR A 69 4.21 -7.74 -22.54
C THR A 69 3.72 -8.44 -21.27
N GLY A 70 4.11 -7.98 -20.09
CA GLY A 70 3.71 -8.63 -18.83
C GLY A 70 4.63 -9.75 -18.38
N GLN A 71 5.83 -9.89 -18.96
CA GLN A 71 6.73 -10.98 -18.63
C GLN A 71 7.48 -10.70 -17.32
N VAL A 72 7.33 -11.61 -16.35
CA VAL A 72 8.01 -11.54 -15.06
C VAL A 72 9.12 -12.59 -14.97
N THR A 73 10.37 -12.12 -14.93
CA THR A 73 11.57 -12.95 -14.82
C THR A 73 12.28 -12.69 -13.48
N ILE A 74 12.63 -13.76 -12.77
CA ILE A 74 13.29 -13.72 -11.47
C ILE A 74 14.59 -14.52 -11.54
N ASN A 75 15.71 -13.82 -11.35
CA ASN A 75 17.06 -14.41 -11.39
C ASN A 75 17.32 -15.25 -12.67
N GLY A 76 16.80 -14.78 -13.81
CA GLY A 76 16.94 -15.45 -15.12
C GLY A 76 15.94 -16.58 -15.39
N LYS A 77 15.01 -16.87 -14.47
CA LYS A 77 13.96 -17.89 -14.61
C LYS A 77 12.57 -17.27 -14.66
N ASN A 78 11.61 -17.96 -15.27
CA ASN A 78 10.21 -17.51 -15.25
C ASN A 78 9.65 -17.59 -13.81
N VAL A 79 8.69 -16.71 -13.48
CA VAL A 79 8.03 -16.69 -12.17
C VAL A 79 7.43 -18.05 -11.77
N SER A 80 6.89 -18.80 -12.73
CA SER A 80 6.27 -20.11 -12.47
C SER A 80 7.31 -21.19 -12.12
N GLU A 81 8.49 -21.12 -12.73
CA GLU A 81 9.60 -22.06 -12.47
C GLU A 81 10.30 -21.73 -11.14
N TYR A 82 10.45 -20.44 -10.82
CA TYR A 82 11.11 -20.01 -9.59
C TYR A 82 10.25 -20.25 -8.34
N PHE A 83 8.96 -19.94 -8.43
CA PHE A 83 8.00 -20.16 -7.36
C PHE A 83 7.10 -21.33 -7.67
N ALA A 84 7.49 -22.53 -7.22
CA ALA A 84 6.73 -23.76 -7.43
C ALA A 84 5.29 -23.75 -6.88
N ARG A 85 4.96 -22.83 -5.95
CA ARG A 85 3.63 -22.73 -5.33
C ARG A 85 2.83 -21.56 -5.94
N PRO A 86 1.60 -21.78 -6.44
CA PRO A 86 0.80 -20.74 -7.08
C PRO A 86 0.47 -19.57 -6.13
N VAL A 87 0.32 -19.84 -4.83
CA VAL A 87 0.08 -18.80 -3.80
C VAL A 87 1.19 -17.73 -3.80
N LEU A 88 2.45 -18.13 -4.02
CA LEU A 88 3.57 -17.18 -4.07
C LEU A 88 3.57 -16.36 -5.37
N GLN A 89 3.08 -16.95 -6.46
CA GLN A 89 2.94 -16.28 -7.75
C GLN A 89 1.84 -15.20 -7.68
N MET A 90 0.71 -15.52 -7.05
CA MET A 90 -0.39 -14.56 -6.86
C MET A 90 0.03 -13.33 -6.05
N MET A 91 0.92 -13.48 -5.06
CA MET A 91 1.45 -12.32 -4.32
C MET A 91 2.20 -11.32 -5.20
N LEU A 92 2.78 -11.76 -6.31
CA LEU A 92 3.47 -10.89 -7.27
C LEU A 92 2.48 -10.18 -8.19
N ALA A 93 1.29 -10.76 -8.41
CA ALA A 93 0.22 -10.19 -9.23
C ALA A 93 -0.53 -9.07 -8.50
N GLN A 94 -0.68 -9.16 -7.18
CA GLN A 94 -1.35 -8.15 -6.32
C GLN A 94 -1.02 -6.68 -6.64
N PRO A 95 0.25 -6.27 -6.81
CA PRO A 95 0.56 -4.88 -7.16
C PRO A 95 0.06 -4.48 -8.56
N PHE A 96 0.01 -5.39 -9.52
CA PHE A 96 -0.51 -5.11 -10.86
C PHE A 96 -2.03 -5.04 -10.88
N GLU A 97 -2.69 -5.92 -10.12
CA GLU A 97 -4.14 -5.90 -9.89
C GLU A 97 -4.58 -4.58 -9.26
N ALA A 98 -3.87 -4.13 -8.21
CA ALA A 98 -4.18 -2.89 -7.52
C ALA A 98 -4.03 -1.63 -8.40
N THR A 99 -3.17 -1.68 -9.42
CA THR A 99 -2.99 -0.57 -10.37
C THR A 99 -3.79 -0.75 -11.65
N GLU A 100 -4.53 -1.85 -11.80
CA GLU A 100 -5.25 -2.22 -13.03
C GLU A 100 -4.37 -2.28 -14.29
N ARG A 101 -3.07 -2.56 -14.13
CA ARG A 101 -2.06 -2.59 -15.22
C ARG A 101 -1.52 -3.99 -15.50
N LEU A 102 -2.40 -4.99 -15.41
CA LEU A 102 -2.07 -6.38 -15.70
C LEU A 102 -1.61 -6.52 -17.17
N GLY A 103 -0.41 -7.07 -17.36
CA GLY A 103 0.12 -7.37 -18.70
C GLY A 103 0.81 -6.20 -19.43
N GLU A 104 0.87 -5.00 -18.84
CA GLU A 104 1.49 -3.83 -19.47
C GLU A 104 3.00 -3.68 -19.20
N PHE A 105 3.50 -4.41 -18.20
CA PHE A 105 4.84 -4.21 -17.67
C PHE A 105 5.64 -5.50 -17.65
N ASP A 106 6.82 -5.47 -18.28
CA ASP A 106 7.83 -6.49 -18.11
C ASP A 106 8.65 -6.19 -16.85
N VAL A 107 8.90 -7.23 -16.05
CA VAL A 107 9.63 -7.12 -14.79
C VAL A 107 10.81 -8.07 -14.77
N ILE A 108 11.97 -7.49 -14.47
CA ILE A 108 13.20 -8.24 -14.26
C ILE A 108 13.62 -8.03 -12.80
N ALA A 109 13.49 -9.09 -12.00
CA ALA A 109 13.86 -9.08 -10.60
C ALA A 109 15.10 -9.94 -10.34
N THR A 110 16.01 -9.42 -9.53
CA THR A 110 17.12 -10.18 -8.95
C THR A 110 16.94 -10.19 -7.44
N VAL A 111 16.83 -11.38 -6.86
CA VAL A 111 16.59 -11.57 -5.43
C VAL A 111 17.74 -12.29 -4.77
N ARG A 112 18.06 -11.92 -3.53
CA ARG A 112 19.05 -12.61 -2.69
C ARG A 112 18.61 -12.58 -1.22
N GLY A 113 18.99 -13.63 -0.49
CA GLY A 113 18.71 -13.78 0.94
C GLY A 113 17.33 -14.35 1.27
N GLY A 114 17.15 -14.73 2.53
CA GLY A 114 15.92 -15.32 3.07
C GLY A 114 15.50 -16.64 2.40
N GLY A 115 14.23 -17.02 2.60
CA GLY A 115 13.59 -18.14 1.90
C GLY A 115 12.59 -17.70 0.83
N LEU A 116 12.03 -18.64 0.07
CA LEU A 116 11.12 -18.39 -1.08
C LEU A 116 9.95 -17.45 -0.73
N SER A 117 9.32 -17.64 0.44
CA SER A 117 8.21 -16.79 0.88
C SER A 117 8.65 -15.35 1.17
N GLY A 118 9.82 -15.18 1.78
CA GLY A 118 10.39 -13.85 2.04
C GLY A 118 10.77 -13.12 0.74
N GLN A 119 11.33 -13.87 -0.21
CA GLN A 119 11.69 -13.36 -1.53
C GLN A 119 10.46 -12.91 -2.32
N ALA A 120 9.38 -13.70 -2.36
CA ALA A 120 8.14 -13.30 -3.02
C ALA A 120 7.61 -11.97 -2.49
N GLY A 121 7.58 -11.80 -1.16
CA GLY A 121 7.15 -10.55 -0.54
C GLY A 121 8.11 -9.38 -0.77
N ALA A 122 9.42 -9.63 -0.89
CA ALA A 122 10.39 -8.60 -1.26
C ALA A 122 10.19 -8.13 -2.71
N VAL A 123 9.93 -9.04 -3.65
CA VAL A 123 9.66 -8.68 -5.06
C VAL A 123 8.34 -7.93 -5.19
N ARG A 124 7.27 -8.38 -4.52
CA ARG A 124 5.98 -7.66 -4.45
C ARG A 124 6.20 -6.19 -4.07
N HIS A 125 6.91 -5.95 -2.96
CA HIS A 125 7.18 -4.58 -2.49
C HIS A 125 8.07 -3.80 -3.47
N GLY A 126 9.01 -4.47 -4.13
CA GLY A 126 9.84 -3.86 -5.17
C GLY A 126 9.02 -3.40 -6.39
N ILE A 127 8.07 -4.22 -6.86
CA ILE A 127 7.18 -3.89 -7.97
C ILE A 127 6.30 -2.69 -7.62
N SER A 128 5.64 -2.70 -6.45
CA SER A 128 4.81 -1.57 -6.00
C SER A 128 5.59 -0.25 -6.04
N ARG A 129 6.83 -0.25 -5.52
CA ARG A 129 7.68 0.94 -5.53
C ARG A 129 8.10 1.36 -6.93
N ALA A 130 8.39 0.41 -7.80
CA ALA A 130 8.75 0.70 -9.19
C ALA A 130 7.57 1.34 -9.95
N LEU A 131 6.35 0.84 -9.76
CA LEU A 131 5.15 1.40 -10.38
C LEU A 131 4.87 2.84 -9.91
N THR A 132 5.02 3.12 -8.62
CA THR A 132 4.87 4.50 -8.08
C THR A 132 5.94 5.46 -8.61
N LEU A 133 7.13 4.98 -8.94
CA LEU A 133 8.19 5.79 -9.55
C LEU A 133 7.97 5.98 -11.06
N PHE A 134 7.32 5.02 -11.71
CA PHE A 134 7.00 5.07 -13.13
C PHE A 134 5.84 6.04 -13.41
N GLU A 135 4.76 5.97 -12.62
CA GLU A 135 3.62 6.88 -12.69
C GLU A 135 3.42 7.58 -11.32
N PRO A 136 4.02 8.76 -11.09
CA PRO A 136 3.87 9.48 -9.81
C PRO A 136 2.45 9.98 -9.55
N GLY A 137 1.58 9.97 -10.57
CA GLY A 137 0.15 10.30 -10.47
C GLY A 137 -0.69 9.23 -9.79
N LEU A 138 -0.16 8.01 -9.59
CA LEU A 138 -0.86 6.91 -8.92
C LEU A 138 -0.79 7.00 -7.38
N ARG A 139 -0.56 8.21 -6.83
CA ARG A 139 -0.58 8.49 -5.39
C ARG A 139 -1.88 9.18 -4.95
N PRO A 140 -3.06 8.54 -4.98
CA PRO A 140 -4.13 8.97 -4.10
C PRO A 140 -3.78 8.46 -2.70
N GLY A 141 -3.39 9.37 -1.80
CA GLY A 141 -3.29 9.15 -0.36
C GLY A 141 -2.53 7.90 0.09
N LYS A 142 -1.33 8.09 0.67
CA LYS A 142 -0.81 7.11 1.64
C LYS A 142 -1.92 6.89 2.68
N ASN A 143 -2.73 5.82 2.56
CA ASN A 143 -3.72 5.25 3.50
C ASN A 143 -4.85 4.47 2.78
N GLN A 144 -4.58 3.48 1.91
CA GLN A 144 -5.60 2.43 1.64
C GLN A 144 -5.08 1.10 1.08
N ALA A 145 -3.86 0.72 1.42
CA ALA A 145 -3.47 -0.69 1.45
C ALA A 145 -2.09 -0.69 2.07
N ALA A 146 -1.98 -1.13 3.30
CA ALA A 146 -0.68 -1.53 3.81
C ALA A 146 -0.15 -2.65 2.90
N PHE A 147 0.82 -2.32 2.05
CA PHE A 147 1.53 -3.24 1.15
C PHE A 147 2.70 -3.93 1.87
#